data_AF-A0A2V7DU24-F1
#
_entry.id   AF-A0A2V7DU24-F1
#
_cell.length_a   1.000
_cell.length_b   1.000
_cell.length_c   1.000
_cell.angle_alpha   90.00
_cell.angle_beta   90.00
_cell.angle_gamma   90.00
#
_symmetry.space_group_name_H-M   'P 1'
#
loop_
_entity.id
_entity.type
_entity.pdbx_description
1 polymer ?
#
loop_
_entity_poly.entity_id
_entity_poly.type
_entity_poly.pdbx_seq_one_letter_code
_entity_poly.pdbx_strand_id
1 'polypeptide(L)' 'MKPMPDQWEILTLRGLSATDERAEEFTGTLLIHRIGSAEPVESITVTVKRSILVELHDNLGRLLTRSIGFKRRAP' A
#
# COMPACT_ATOMS: atom_id res chain seq x y z
N MET A 1 11.52 -29.57 -9.55
CA MET A 1 10.83 -28.58 -8.70
C MET A 1 10.74 -27.28 -9.50
N LYS A 2 9.55 -26.75 -9.77
CA LYS A 2 9.40 -25.49 -10.51
C LYS A 2 9.90 -24.36 -9.59
N PRO A 3 10.72 -23.41 -10.05
CA PRO A 3 11.09 -22.28 -9.20
C PRO A 3 9.79 -21.57 -8.79
N MET A 4 9.55 -21.47 -7.49
CA MET A 4 8.46 -20.62 -6.99
C MET A 4 8.80 -19.20 -7.44
N PRO A 5 7.84 -18.46 -8.03
CA PRO A 5 8.09 -17.09 -8.42
C PRO A 5 8.51 -16.30 -7.19
N ASP A 6 9.47 -15.38 -7.35
CA ASP A 6 9.86 -14.49 -6.26
C ASP A 6 8.61 -13.79 -5.74
N GLN A 7 8.32 -14.01 -4.46
CA GLN A 7 7.20 -13.37 -3.77
C GLN A 7 7.73 -12.16 -3.00
N TRP A 8 7.02 -11.05 -3.12
CA TRP A 8 7.43 -9.76 -2.62
C TRP A 8 6.36 -9.17 -1.71
N GLU A 9 6.78 -8.42 -0.71
CA GLU A 9 5.90 -7.71 0.22
C GLU A 9 6.06 -6.20 0.03
N ILE A 10 4.92 -5.50 -0.03
CA ILE A 10 4.87 -4.04 0.15
C ILE A 10 4.82 -3.79 1.66
N LEU A 11 5.98 -3.51 2.25
CA LEU A 11 6.05 -3.27 3.69
C LEU A 11 5.86 -1.80 4.05
N THR A 12 6.26 -0.87 3.18
CA THR A 12 6.14 0.56 3.49
C THR A 12 6.07 1.43 2.25
N LEU A 13 5.08 2.33 2.23
CA LEU A 13 5.11 3.54 1.40
C LEU A 13 5.57 4.70 2.30
N ARG A 14 6.76 5.25 2.02
CA ARG A 14 7.35 6.33 2.82
C ARG A 14 7.24 7.66 2.09
N GLY A 15 7.05 8.72 2.88
CA GLY A 15 7.19 10.10 2.41
C GLY A 15 6.25 10.48 1.28
N LEU A 16 5.09 9.82 1.14
CA LEU A 16 4.09 10.22 0.16
C LEU A 16 3.62 11.64 0.51
N SER A 17 3.94 12.58 -0.35
CA SER A 17 3.75 14.01 -0.11
C SER A 17 3.09 14.69 -1.29
N ALA A 18 2.26 15.68 -0.98
CA ALA A 18 1.68 16.60 -1.94
C ALA A 18 2.55 17.86 -2.01
N THR A 19 2.62 18.49 -3.18
CA THR A 19 3.24 19.81 -3.31
C THR A 19 2.37 20.92 -2.69
N ASP A 20 1.05 20.75 -2.72
CA ASP A 20 0.03 21.64 -2.14
C ASP A 20 -1.34 20.94 -2.02
N GLU A 21 -2.35 21.63 -1.51
CA GLU A 21 -3.71 21.09 -1.28
C GLU A 21 -4.44 20.66 -2.57
N ARG A 22 -4.10 21.28 -3.71
CA ARG A 22 -4.68 21.04 -5.03
C ARG A 22 -3.85 20.07 -5.87
N ALA A 23 -2.79 19.48 -5.32
CA ALA A 23 -1.92 18.58 -6.06
C ALA A 23 -2.69 17.38 -6.63
N GLU A 24 -2.57 17.12 -7.93
CA GLU A 24 -3.16 15.95 -8.57
C GLU A 24 -2.21 14.74 -8.57
N GLU A 25 -0.96 14.97 -8.16
CA GLU A 25 0.11 13.97 -8.11
C GLU A 25 0.88 14.07 -6.80
N PHE A 26 1.31 12.92 -6.30
CA PHE A 26 1.98 12.76 -5.02
C PHE A 26 3.25 11.95 -5.22
N THR A 27 4.37 12.42 -4.69
CA THR A 27 5.65 11.71 -4.82
C THR A 27 6.00 11.05 -3.49
N GLY A 28 6.54 9.84 -3.56
CA GLY A 28 7.03 9.12 -2.39
C GLY A 28 8.00 8.01 -2.77
N THR A 29 8.31 7.14 -1.81
CA THR A 29 9.19 5.99 -2.01
C THR A 29 8.49 4.72 -1.61
N LEU A 30 8.41 3.77 -2.54
CA LEU A 30 7.96 2.41 -2.28
C LEU A 30 9.16 1.55 -1.90
N LEU A 31 9.10 0.90 -0.74
CA LEU A 31 10.10 -0.06 -0.31
C LEU A 31 9.59 -1.48 -0.58
N ILE A 32 10.35 -2.24 -1.38
CA ILE A 32 10.05 -3.62 -1.74
C ILE A 32 10.96 -4.55 -0.95
N HIS A 33 10.35 -5.53 -0.28
CA HIS A 33 11.06 -6.51 0.52
C HIS A 33 10.79 -7.92 0.02
N ARG A 34 11.77 -8.80 0.18
CA ARG A 34 11.52 -10.24 0.14
C ARG A 34 10.67 -10.62 1.35
N ILE A 35 9.77 -11.59 1.17
CA ILE A 35 8.97 -12.15 2.27
C ILE A 35 9.88 -12.51 3.45
N GLY A 36 9.53 -12.00 4.63
CA GLY A 36 10.25 -12.29 5.88
C GLY A 36 11.57 -11.54 6.09
N SER A 37 11.94 -10.61 5.19
CA SER A 37 13.15 -9.77 5.32
C SER A 37 12.79 -8.34 5.72
N ALA A 38 13.41 -7.83 6.79
CA ALA A 38 13.28 -6.43 7.18
C ALA A 38 14.12 -5.47 6.31
N GLU A 39 15.09 -5.99 5.56
CA GLU A 39 15.96 -5.17 4.70
C GLU A 39 15.27 -4.95 3.33
N PRO A 40 15.15 -3.70 2.85
CA PRO A 40 14.59 -3.42 1.54
C PRO A 40 15.53 -3.94 0.46
N VAL A 41 14.98 -4.69 -0.50
CA VAL A 41 15.72 -5.14 -1.68
C VAL A 41 15.80 -4.04 -2.72
N GLU A 42 14.75 -3.20 -2.78
CA GLU A 42 14.69 -2.09 -3.72
C GLU A 42 13.90 -0.92 -3.12
N SER A 43 14.34 0.30 -3.42
CA SER A 43 13.66 1.55 -3.11
C SER A 43 13.31 2.26 -4.41
N ILE A 44 12.02 2.41 -4.69
CA ILE A 44 11.54 2.99 -5.94
C ILE A 44 10.86 4.33 -5.66
N THR A 45 11.34 5.40 -6.29
CA THR A 45 10.60 6.67 -6.30
C THR A 45 9.35 6.52 -7.15
N VAL A 46 8.20 6.82 -6.57
CA VAL A 46 6.90 6.70 -7.23
C VAL A 46 6.19 8.04 -7.27
N THR A 47 5.48 8.27 -8.37
CA THR A 47 4.47 9.33 -8.49
C THR A 47 3.11 8.68 -8.59
N VAL A 48 2.19 9.07 -7.72
CA VAL A 48 0.85 8.50 -7.62
C VAL A 48 -0.17 9.60 -7.88
N LYS A 49 -1.14 9.33 -8.76
CA LYS A 49 -2.24 10.26 -9.03
C LYS A 49 -3.25 10.27 -7.89
N ARG A 50 -3.87 11.43 -7.63
CA ARG A 50 -4.94 11.60 -6.64
C ARG A 50 -6.06 10.57 -6.82
N SER A 51 -6.50 10.36 -8.05
CA SER A 51 -7.56 9.40 -8.37
C SER A 51 -7.23 7.97 -7.91
N ILE A 52 -5.98 7.56 -8.03
CA ILE A 52 -5.51 6.25 -7.58
C ILE A 52 -5.51 6.15 -6.05
N LEU A 53 -5.11 7.22 -5.34
CA LEU A 53 -5.18 7.25 -3.89
C LEU A 53 -6.63 7.17 -3.37
N VAL A 54 -7.57 7.85 -4.04
CA VAL A 54 -9.01 7.77 -3.73
C VAL A 54 -9.53 6.35 -3.96
N GLU A 55 -9.22 5.75 -5.10
CA GLU A 55 -9.62 4.38 -5.40
C GLU A 55 -9.03 3.38 -4.41
N LEU A 56 -7.76 3.52 -4.05
CA LEU A 56 -7.11 2.69 -3.03
C LEU A 56 -7.76 2.86 -1.66
N HIS A 57 -8.07 4.09 -1.24
CA HIS A 57 -8.77 4.37 0.01
C HIS A 57 -10.11 3.62 0.05
N ASP A 58 -10.91 3.73 -1.01
CA ASP A 58 -12.21 3.09 -1.12
C ASP A 58 -12.11 1.56 -1.10
N ASN A 59 -11.18 0.99 -1.88
CA ASN A 59 -10.97 -0.44 -1.97
C ASN A 59 -10.47 -1.03 -0.64
N LEU A 60 -9.48 -0.40 -0.01
CA LEU A 60 -8.95 -0.80 1.29
C LEU A 60 -9.99 -0.63 2.38
N GLY A 61 -10.75 0.47 2.39
CA GLY A 61 -11.83 0.70 3.34
C GLY A 61 -12.90 -0.40 3.28
N ARG A 62 -13.34 -0.78 2.07
CA ARG A 62 -14.27 -1.90 1.87
C ARG A 62 -13.68 -3.23 2.32
N LEU A 63 -12.43 -3.51 1.94
CA LEU A 63 -11.75 -4.76 2.29
C LEU A 63 -11.60 -4.89 3.81
N LEU A 64 -11.09 -3.84 4.46
CA LEU A 64 -10.91 -3.78 5.90
C LEU A 64 -12.24 -3.95 6.61
N THR A 65 -13.28 -3.19 6.23
CA THR A 65 -14.63 -3.33 6.82
C THR A 65 -15.15 -4.77 6.79
N ARG A 66 -14.86 -5.51 5.72
CA ARG A 66 -15.20 -6.94 5.62
C ARG A 66 -14.28 -7.83 6.44
N SER A 67 -12.99 -7.52 6.55
CA SER A 67 -11.99 -8.34 7.24
C SER A 67 -12.07 -8.25 8.76
N ILE A 68 -12.47 -7.11 9.33
CA ILE A 68 -12.72 -6.98 10.78
C ILE A 68 -13.99 -7.73 11.21
N GLY A 69 -14.83 -8.14 10.25
CA GLY A 69 -16.12 -8.76 10.51
C GLY A 69 -17.06 -7.81 11.25
N PHE A 70 -18.36 -8.04 11.10
CA PHE A 70 -19.28 -7.69 12.17
C PHE A 70 -18.72 -8.30 13.47
N LYS A 71 -18.08 -7.50 14.34
CA LYS A 71 -18.08 -7.81 15.76
C LYS A 71 -19.55 -7.84 16.13
N ARG A 72 -20.12 -9.03 16.13
CA ARG A 72 -21.47 -9.35 16.58
C ARG A 72 -21.71 -8.47 17.81
N ARG A 73 -22.64 -7.51 17.72
CA ARG A 73 -23.15 -6.81 18.90
C ARG A 73 -23.57 -7.93 19.85
N ALA A 74 -22.80 -8.14 20.92
CA ALA A 74 -23.25 -9.00 21.99
C ALA A 74 -24.53 -8.35 22.58
N PRO A 75 -25.55 -9.15 22.90
CA PRO A 75 -26.80 -8.66 23.48
C PRO A 75 -26.56 -7.94 24.81
#